data_AF-A0A941HVG3-F1
#
_entry.id   AF-A0A941HVG3-F1
#
_cell.length_a   1.000
_cell.length_b   1.000
_cell.length_c   1.000
_cell.angle_alpha   90.00
_cell.angle_beta   90.00
_cell.angle_gamma   90.00
#
_symmetry.space_group_name_H-M   'P 1'
#
loop_
_entity.id
_entity.type
_entity.pdbx_description
1 polymer ?
#
loop_
_entity_poly.entity_id
_entity_poly.type
_entity_poly.pdbx_seq_one_letter_code
_entity_poly.pdbx_strand_id
1 'polypeptide(L)' 'MSGRRDRPAIVTATHDANVPMSLGTPAVTIGSGGKGGRAHALDEWIDLEKGPSVKGMRVGLAALPTVAGVE' A
#
# COMPACT_ATOMS: atom_id res chain seq x y z
N MET A 1 1.06 6.03 -10.83
CA MET A 1 -0.16 6.30 -10.01
C MET A 1 -0.09 7.69 -9.38
N SER A 2 -0.89 8.64 -9.87
CA SER A 2 -1.07 9.97 -9.29
C SER A 2 -2.39 9.97 -8.52
N GLY A 3 -2.32 9.79 -7.20
CA GLY A 3 -3.48 9.70 -6.33
C GLY A 3 -3.06 9.87 -4.88
N ARG A 4 -3.96 10.44 -4.06
CA ARG A 4 -3.78 10.60 -2.62
C ARG A 4 -3.61 9.23 -1.95
N ARG A 5 -2.42 8.94 -1.42
CA ARG A 5 -2.09 7.66 -0.74
C ARG A 5 -2.45 7.65 0.75
N ASP A 6 -3.08 8.69 1.25
CA ASP A 6 -3.45 8.85 2.67
C ASP A 6 -4.85 8.31 3.00
N ARG A 7 -5.59 7.80 2.01
CA ARG A 7 -6.94 7.25 2.18
C ARG A 7 -7.16 6.02 1.31
N PRO A 8 -8.06 5.10 1.69
CA PRO A 8 -8.50 4.01 0.82
C PRO A 8 -9.06 4.56 -0.49
N ALA A 9 -8.64 3.99 -1.60
CA ALA A 9 -9.09 4.37 -2.92
C ALA A 9 -9.10 3.15 -3.84
N ILE A 10 -10.07 3.13 -4.76
CA ILE A 10 -10.03 2.21 -5.90
C ILE A 10 -9.03 2.78 -6.91
N VAL A 11 -8.12 1.94 -7.37
CA VAL A 11 -7.08 2.32 -8.33
C VAL A 11 -7.16 1.41 -9.54
N THR A 12 -7.07 2.00 -10.74
CA THR A 12 -6.93 1.27 -12.00
C THR A 12 -5.47 0.90 -12.22
N ALA A 13 -5.07 -0.26 -11.69
CA ALA A 13 -3.74 -0.83 -11.87
C ALA A 13 -3.76 -2.35 -11.59
N THR A 14 -2.78 -3.07 -12.15
CA THR A 14 -2.57 -4.49 -11.85
C THR A 14 -1.77 -4.63 -10.58
N HIS A 15 -2.34 -5.33 -9.59
CA HIS A 15 -1.67 -5.69 -8.34
C HIS A 15 -2.06 -7.13 -7.97
N ASP A 16 -1.26 -7.78 -7.13
CA ASP A 16 -1.48 -9.17 -6.73
C ASP A 16 -2.83 -9.39 -6.03
N ALA A 17 -3.41 -8.34 -5.43
CA ALA A 17 -4.75 -8.38 -4.85
C ALA A 17 -5.86 -8.73 -5.88
N ASN A 18 -5.63 -8.53 -7.18
CA ASN A 18 -6.63 -8.81 -8.21
C ASN A 18 -6.95 -10.31 -8.34
N VAL A 19 -5.98 -11.20 -8.12
CA VAL A 19 -6.17 -12.66 -8.22
C VAL A 19 -7.08 -13.21 -7.12
N PRO A 20 -6.85 -12.98 -5.81
CA PRO A 20 -7.79 -13.43 -4.79
C PRO A 20 -9.16 -12.78 -4.93
N MET A 21 -9.24 -11.50 -5.31
CA MET A 21 -10.53 -10.83 -5.56
C MET A 21 -11.33 -11.50 -6.67
N SER A 22 -10.69 -11.92 -7.77
CA SER A 22 -11.38 -12.63 -8.86
C SER A 22 -11.86 -14.03 -8.46
N LEU A 23 -11.24 -14.63 -7.43
CA LEU A 23 -11.63 -15.89 -6.82
C LEU A 23 -12.64 -15.74 -5.66
N GLY A 24 -13.17 -14.53 -5.43
CA GLY A 24 -14.15 -14.26 -4.37
C GLY A 24 -13.56 -14.10 -2.97
N THR A 25 -12.23 -14.01 -2.85
CA THR A 25 -11.53 -13.76 -1.57
C THR A 25 -11.26 -12.27 -1.41
N PRO A 26 -11.71 -11.62 -0.32
CA PRO A 26 -11.40 -10.23 -0.05
C PRO A 26 -9.88 -10.00 0.05
N ALA A 27 -9.36 -9.00 -0.67
CA ALA A 27 -7.96 -8.63 -0.63
C ALA A 27 -7.79 -7.12 -0.82
N VAL A 28 -6.68 -6.57 -0.31
CA VAL A 28 -6.30 -5.16 -0.43
C VAL A 28 -4.81 -5.04 -0.70
N THR A 29 -4.42 -4.06 -1.53
CA THR A 29 -3.01 -3.69 -1.70
C THR A 29 -2.66 -2.59 -0.71
N ILE A 30 -1.67 -2.83 0.15
CA ILE A 30 -1.15 -1.84 1.10
C ILE A 30 0.15 -1.26 0.50
N GLY A 31 0.19 0.06 0.33
CA GLY A 31 1.41 0.73 -0.14
C GLY A 31 2.52 0.74 0.92
N SER A 32 3.76 0.99 0.50
CA SER A 32 4.93 1.07 1.38
C SER A 32 4.85 2.15 2.47
N GLY A 33 3.95 3.11 2.31
CA GLY A 33 3.95 4.33 3.12
C GLY A 33 4.92 5.39 2.60
N GLY A 34 4.88 6.57 3.21
CA GLY A 34 5.70 7.70 2.80
C GLY A 34 5.25 8.36 1.50
N LYS A 35 6.16 9.14 0.91
CA LYS A 35 5.96 9.84 -0.37
C LYS A 35 6.82 9.18 -1.44
N GLY A 36 6.37 9.26 -2.68
CA GLY A 36 7.09 8.75 -3.84
C GLY A 36 6.32 9.06 -5.11
N GLY A 37 6.93 8.86 -6.26
CA GLY A 37 6.36 9.30 -7.52
C GLY A 37 6.95 8.60 -8.71
N ARG A 38 6.37 8.91 -9.89
CA ARG A 38 6.91 8.51 -11.18
C ARG A 38 7.05 6.99 -11.37
N ALA A 39 6.16 6.21 -10.74
CA ALA A 39 6.08 4.76 -10.93
C ALA A 39 6.10 4.39 -12.42
N HIS A 40 6.99 3.46 -12.80
CA HIS A 40 7.28 3.07 -14.18
C HIS A 40 8.06 4.10 -15.03
N ALA A 41 8.88 4.95 -14.42
CA ALA A 41 9.76 5.88 -15.14
C ALA A 41 11.21 5.76 -14.65
N LEU A 42 12.17 6.20 -15.46
CA LEU A 42 13.60 6.21 -15.10
C LEU A 42 13.88 7.06 -13.85
N ASP A 43 13.05 8.07 -13.61
CA ASP A 43 13.09 8.95 -12.45
C ASP A 43 12.09 8.54 -11.36
N GLU A 44 11.72 7.25 -11.28
CA GLU A 44 10.97 6.71 -10.15
C GLU A 44 11.71 6.92 -8.83
N TRP A 45 11.00 7.37 -7.80
CA TRP A 45 11.63 7.74 -6.52
C TRP A 45 10.71 7.53 -5.32
N ILE A 46 11.35 7.42 -4.15
CA ILE A 46 10.72 7.37 -2.84
C ILE A 46 11.42 8.36 -1.90
N ASP A 47 10.64 9.00 -1.03
CA ASP A 47 11.14 9.84 0.05
C ASP A 47 11.65 8.96 1.19
N LEU A 48 12.88 9.23 1.64
CA LEU A 48 13.53 8.49 2.72
C LEU A 48 13.37 9.18 4.08
N GLU A 49 12.57 10.25 4.16
CA GLU A 49 12.26 10.90 5.44
C GLU A 49 11.66 9.88 6.42
N LYS A 50 12.36 9.66 7.54
CA LYS A 50 12.03 8.61 8.51
C LYS A 50 10.60 8.70 9.02
N GLY A 51 10.12 9.92 9.31
CA GLY A 51 8.78 10.14 9.89
C GLY A 51 7.66 9.60 8.99
N PRO A 52 7.48 10.16 7.79
CA PRO A 52 6.47 9.70 6.82
C PRO A 52 6.59 8.22 6.47
N SER A 53 7.80 7.71 6.28
CA SER A 53 8.03 6.32 5.87
C SER A 53 7.65 5.34 6.98
N VAL A 54 8.06 5.58 8.22
CA VAL A 54 7.66 4.75 9.37
C VAL A 54 6.16 4.84 9.61
N LYS A 55 5.55 6.02 9.49
CA LYS A 55 4.11 6.20 9.68
C LYS A 55 3.29 5.32 8.73
N GLY A 56 3.67 5.22 7.46
CA GLY A 56 2.95 4.40 6.51
C GLY A 56 3.24 2.90 6.65
N MET A 57 4.47 2.51 6.98
CA MET A 57 4.80 1.10 7.29
C MET A 57 4.00 0.54 8.48
N ARG A 58 3.68 1.39 9.48
CA ARG A 58 2.86 1.00 10.63
C ARG A 58 1.48 0.47 10.23
N VAL A 59 0.90 0.93 9.12
CA VAL A 59 -0.42 0.45 8.66
C VAL A 59 -0.35 -1.02 8.26
N GLY A 60 0.67 -1.40 7.47
CA GLY A 60 0.88 -2.80 7.09
C GLY A 60 1.19 -3.69 8.29
N LEU A 61 2.05 -3.22 9.19
CA LEU A 61 2.38 -3.96 10.43
C LEU A 61 1.15 -4.13 11.33
N ALA A 62 0.33 -3.10 11.51
CA ALA A 62 -0.86 -3.15 12.35
C ALA A 62 -1.95 -4.09 11.81
N ALA A 63 -1.96 -4.38 10.50
CA ALA A 63 -2.89 -5.35 9.93
C ALA A 63 -2.57 -6.80 10.34
N LEU A 64 -1.30 -7.11 10.60
CA LEU A 64 -0.86 -8.47 10.96
C LEU A 64 -1.47 -9.00 12.26
N PRO A 65 -1.40 -8.30 13.42
CA PRO A 65 -1.99 -8.79 14.66
C PRO A 65 -3.51 -8.97 14.53
N THR A 66 -4.20 -8.05 13.85
CA THR A 66 -5.63 -8.16 13.56
C THR A 66 -5.97 -9.43 12.76
N VAL A 67 -5.21 -9.73 11.70
CA VAL A 67 -5.42 -10.94 10.88
C VAL A 67 -4.98 -12.21 11.63
N ALA A 68 -3.99 -12.11 12.51
CA ALA A 68 -3.52 -13.21 13.35
C ALA A 68 -4.41 -13.50 14.57
N GLY A 69 -5.42 -12.65 14.84
CA GLY A 69 -6.27 -12.78 16.03
C GLY A 69 -5.55 -12.45 17.34
N VAL A 70 -4.48 -11.66 17.28
CA VAL A 70 -3.73 -11.17 18.43
C VAL A 70 -4.16 -9.74 18.67
N GLU A 71 -4.95 -9.50 19.72
CA GLU A 71 -5.30 -8.14 20.18
C GLU A 71 -4.27 -7.59 21.16
#